data_AF-A0A8T7KJ81-F1
#
_entry.id   AF-A0A8T7KJ81-F1
#
_cell.length_a   1.000
_cell.length_b   1.000
_cell.length_c   1.000
_cell.angle_alpha   90.00
_cell.angle_beta   90.00
_cell.angle_gamma   90.00
#
_symmetry.space_group_name_H-M   'P 1'
#
loop_
_entity.id
_entity.type
_entity.pdbx_description
1 polymer ?
#
loop_
_entity_poly.entity_id
_entity_poly.type
_entity_poly.pdbx_seq_one_letter_code
_entity_poly.pdbx_strand_id
1 'polypeptide(L)'
;MIERIDQLHARLQFTIAGLLVLLLVWGLVCAWRSQVGQGYRAALWVAQLLIGAQCLLGAILLARAPAAAGGLALHIVYGVVALLGLPGALAYNRGRGGRWEALIFAAVCLFLLGVVIRAFETAQ
;
A
#
# COMPACT_ATOMS: atom_id res chain seq x y z
N MET A 1 25.88 4.77 3.38
CA MET A 1 24.82 4.94 2.37
C MET A 1 23.70 3.91 2.56
N ILE A 2 24.00 2.62 2.64
CA ILE A 2 23.02 1.53 2.86
C ILE A 2 22.19 1.76 4.13
N GLU A 3 22.84 2.12 5.24
CA GLU A 3 22.18 2.51 6.51
C GLU A 3 21.06 3.57 6.33
N ARG A 4 21.26 4.56 5.46
CA ARG A 4 20.25 5.60 5.22
C ARG A 4 19.05 5.06 4.41
N ILE A 5 19.29 4.12 3.50
CA ILE A 5 18.26 3.46 2.70
C ILE A 5 17.42 2.56 3.58
N ASP A 6 18.06 1.82 4.50
CA ASP A 6 17.39 0.98 5.48
C ASP A 6 16.46 1.80 6.39
N GLN A 7 16.98 2.87 6.99
CA GLN A 7 16.17 3.80 7.80
C GLN A 7 15.02 4.43 7.01
N LEU A 8 15.24 4.78 5.74
CA LEU A 8 14.19 5.31 4.88
C LEU A 8 13.12 4.26 4.60
N HIS A 9 13.51 3.02 4.28
CA HIS A 9 12.61 1.89 4.04
C HIS A 9 11.76 1.58 5.27
N ALA A 10 12.36 1.57 6.47
CA ALA A 10 11.64 1.36 7.73
C ALA A 10 10.63 2.49 8.01
N ARG A 11 11.03 3.75 7.84
CA ARG A 11 10.16 4.92 8.12
C ARG A 11 9.04 5.07 7.10
N LEU A 12 9.32 4.81 5.82
CA LEU A 12 8.35 4.92 4.75
C LEU A 12 7.18 3.95 4.95
N GLN A 13 7.43 2.78 5.54
CA GLN A 13 6.37 1.83 5.89
C GLN A 13 5.34 2.42 6.86
N PHE A 14 5.77 3.15 7.89
CA PHE A 14 4.85 3.82 8.83
C PHE A 14 4.03 4.91 8.14
N THR A 15 4.65 5.67 7.24
CA THR A 15 3.97 6.68 6.42
C THR A 15 2.88 6.06 5.55
N ILE A 16 3.18 4.93 4.90
CA ILE A 16 2.21 4.18 4.08
C ILE A 16 1.06 3.68 4.94
N ALA A 17 1.35 3.06 6.09
CA ALA A 17 0.31 2.57 7.00
C ALA A 17 -0.62 3.71 7.47
N GLY A 18 -0.05 4.84 7.88
CA GLY A 18 -0.83 6.02 8.27
C GLY A 18 -1.71 6.57 7.14
N LEU A 19 -1.16 6.65 5.91
CA LEU A 19 -1.93 7.08 4.75
C LEU A 19 -3.06 6.09 4.39
N LEU A 20 -2.82 4.78 4.49
CA LEU A 20 -3.86 3.76 4.25
C LEU A 20 -5.00 3.85 5.27
N VAL A 21 -4.69 4.14 6.54
CA VAL A 21 -5.73 4.41 7.57
C VAL A 21 -6.54 5.64 7.20
N LEU A 22 -5.88 6.74 6.79
CA LEU A 22 -6.57 7.96 6.36
C LEU A 22 -7.49 7.70 5.15
N LEU A 23 -6.99 6.96 4.15
CA LEU A 23 -7.74 6.59 2.94
C LEU A 23 -8.87 5.60 3.21
N LEU A 24 -8.71 4.71 4.19
CA LEU A 24 -9.77 3.83 4.66
C LEU A 24 -10.91 4.68 5.25
N VAL A 25 -10.61 5.57 6.20
CA VAL A 25 -11.61 6.44 6.83
C VAL A 25 -12.28 7.35 5.79
N TRP A 26 -11.51 7.98 4.90
CA TRP A 26 -12.06 8.82 3.84
C TRP A 26 -12.92 8.00 2.86
N GLY A 27 -12.51 6.77 2.51
CA GLY A 27 -13.30 5.85 1.69
C GLY A 27 -14.66 5.53 2.32
N LEU A 28 -14.71 5.31 3.64
CA LEU A 28 -15.96 5.11 4.37
C LEU A 28 -16.85 6.37 4.37
N VAL A 29 -16.26 7.56 4.50
CA VAL A 29 -16.99 8.84 4.35
C VAL A 29 -17.55 8.99 2.93
N CYS A 30 -16.77 8.66 1.91
CA CYS A 30 -17.24 8.63 0.52
C CYS A 30 -18.37 7.62 0.30
N ALA A 31 -18.31 6.46 0.94
CA ALA A 31 -19.35 5.44 0.88
C ALA A 31 -20.66 5.92 1.51
N TRP A 32 -20.58 6.60 2.65
CA TRP A 32 -21.75 7.23 3.27
C TRP A 32 -22.34 8.31 2.35
N ARG A 33 -21.49 9.15 1.74
CA ARG A 33 -21.91 10.17 0.78
C ARG A 33 -22.32 9.61 -0.58
N SER A 34 -22.13 8.31 -0.82
CA SER A 34 -22.35 7.64 -2.11
C SER A 34 -21.66 8.34 -3.29
N GLN A 35 -20.50 8.95 -3.04
CA GLN A 35 -19.77 9.75 -4.03
C GLN A 35 -18.26 9.63 -3.80
N VAL A 36 -17.54 9.30 -4.87
CA VAL A 36 -16.08 9.26 -4.89
C VAL A 36 -15.55 10.47 -5.66
N GLY A 37 -14.94 11.40 -4.95
CA GLY A 37 -14.35 12.59 -5.56
C GLY A 37 -13.02 12.31 -6.26
N GLN A 38 -12.67 13.18 -7.22
CA GLN A 38 -11.36 13.11 -7.89
C GLN A 38 -10.19 13.25 -6.90
N GLY A 39 -10.36 14.05 -5.84
CA GLY A 39 -9.35 14.19 -4.78
C GLY A 39 -9.04 12.88 -4.06
N TYR A 40 -10.06 12.08 -3.75
CA TYR A 40 -9.86 10.76 -3.13
C TYR A 40 -9.13 9.81 -4.07
N ARG A 41 -9.54 9.75 -5.35
CA ARG A 41 -8.86 8.95 -6.38
C ARG A 41 -7.40 9.36 -6.57
N ALA A 42 -7.10 10.66 -6.54
CA ALA A 42 -5.73 11.17 -6.60
C ALA A 42 -4.93 10.74 -5.36
N ALA A 43 -5.53 10.77 -4.17
CA ALA A 43 -4.88 10.33 -2.94
C ALA A 43 -4.59 8.82 -2.94
N LEU A 44 -5.45 7.98 -3.55
CA LEU A 44 -5.14 6.56 -3.79
C LEU A 44 -3.88 6.39 -4.67
N TRP A 45 -3.71 7.21 -5.70
CA TRP A 45 -2.49 7.19 -6.53
C TRP A 45 -1.24 7.63 -5.75
N VAL A 46 -1.38 8.58 -4.82
CA VAL A 46 -0.27 8.94 -3.92
C VAL A 46 0.15 7.74 -3.07
N ALA A 47 -0.80 7.01 -2.49
CA ALA A 47 -0.49 5.78 -1.76
C ALA A 47 0.20 4.74 -2.65
N GLN A 48 -0.27 4.57 -3.89
CA GLN A 48 0.36 3.67 -4.85
C GLN A 48 1.81 4.05 -5.17
N LEU A 49 2.11 5.34 -5.33
CA LEU A 49 3.48 5.81 -5.56
C LEU A 49 4.39 5.53 -4.37
N LEU A 50 3.90 5.74 -3.14
CA LEU A 50 4.67 5.43 -1.92
C LEU A 50 4.92 3.92 -1.78
N ILE A 51 3.91 3.08 -2.05
CA ILE A 51 4.07 1.62 -2.07
C ILE A 51 5.09 1.20 -3.14
N GLY A 52 5.02 1.80 -4.33
CA GLY A 52 6.02 1.57 -5.39
C GLY A 52 7.43 1.94 -4.95
N ALA A 53 7.61 3.09 -4.29
CA ALA A 53 8.88 3.49 -3.73
C ALA A 53 9.37 2.52 -2.64
N GLN A 54 8.49 2.04 -1.76
CA GLN A 54 8.82 1.03 -0.73
C GLN A 54 9.33 -0.27 -1.34
N CYS A 55 8.64 -0.76 -2.38
CA CYS A 55 9.03 -1.98 -3.08
C CYS A 55 10.39 -1.80 -3.78
N LEU A 56 10.63 -0.65 -4.40
CA LEU A 56 11.90 -0.33 -5.04
C LEU A 56 13.06 -0.28 -4.04
N LEU A 57 12.86 0.37 -2.89
CA LEU A 57 13.87 0.42 -1.82
C LEU A 57 14.17 -0.98 -1.28
N GLY A 58 13.13 -1.80 -1.05
CA GLY A 58 13.30 -3.20 -0.64
C GLY A 58 14.09 -4.03 -1.65
N ALA A 59 13.81 -3.86 -2.95
CA ALA A 59 14.55 -4.53 -4.02
C ALA A 59 16.04 -4.11 -4.06
N ILE A 60 16.33 -2.82 -3.85
CA ILE A 60 17.71 -2.31 -3.76
C ILE A 60 18.45 -2.91 -2.56
N LEU A 61 17.80 -3.04 -1.41
CA LEU A 61 18.38 -3.64 -0.21
C LEU A 61 18.66 -5.13 -0.44
N LEU A 62 17.70 -5.87 -1.02
CA LEU A 62 17.85 -7.28 -1.34
C LEU A 62 19.02 -7.54 -2.31
N ALA A 63 19.15 -6.72 -3.35
CA ALA A 63 20.25 -6.85 -4.32
C ALA A 63 21.64 -6.60 -3.70
N ARG A 64 21.72 -5.87 -2.58
CA ARG A 64 22.99 -5.51 -1.91
C ARG A 64 23.35 -6.42 -0.74
N ALA A 65 22.38 -7.10 -0.13
CA ALA A 65 22.60 -7.97 1.02
C ALA A 65 21.75 -9.25 0.96
N PRO A 66 22.02 -10.16 0.01
CA PRO A 66 21.19 -11.35 -0.25
C PRO A 66 21.23 -12.43 0.86
N ALA A 67 22.15 -12.33 1.83
CA ALA A 67 22.33 -13.33 2.88
C ALA A 67 21.30 -13.26 4.03
N ALA A 68 20.51 -12.19 4.12
CA ALA A 68 19.42 -12.04 5.10
C ALA A 68 18.13 -12.69 4.56
N ALA A 69 18.06 -14.03 4.57
CA ALA A 69 17.07 -14.81 3.81
C ALA A 69 16.01 -15.54 4.66
N GLY A 70 15.87 -15.22 5.96
CA GLY A 70 14.74 -15.70 6.76
C GLY A 70 13.48 -14.88 6.43
N GLY A 71 12.34 -15.52 6.12
CA GLY A 71 11.06 -14.80 5.90
C GLY A 71 10.91 -14.04 4.56
N LEU A 72 11.99 -13.90 3.78
CA LEU A 72 12.04 -13.09 2.56
C LEU A 72 10.98 -13.46 1.51
N ALA A 73 10.67 -14.75 1.36
CA ALA A 73 9.67 -15.21 0.39
C ALA A 73 8.29 -14.59 0.67
N LEU A 74 7.86 -14.58 1.94
CA LEU A 74 6.59 -13.98 2.33
C LEU A 74 6.63 -12.46 2.22
N HIS A 75 7.73 -11.82 2.60
CA HIS A 75 7.92 -10.37 2.43
C HIS A 75 7.77 -9.94 0.97
N ILE A 76 8.37 -10.69 0.02
CA ILE A 76 8.25 -10.43 -1.41
C ILE A 76 6.79 -10.59 -1.87
N VAL A 77 6.10 -11.65 -1.44
CA VAL A 77 4.68 -11.86 -1.79
C VAL A 77 3.83 -10.69 -1.28
N TYR A 78 4.03 -10.25 -0.04
CA TYR A 78 3.31 -9.10 0.51
C TYR A 78 3.63 -7.80 -0.25
N GLY A 79 4.89 -7.58 -0.64
CA GLY A 79 5.27 -6.45 -1.48
C GLY A 79 4.57 -6.43 -2.84
N VAL A 80 4.53 -7.57 -3.54
CA VAL A 80 3.84 -7.70 -4.84
C VAL A 80 2.33 -7.48 -4.68
N VAL A 81 1.71 -8.10 -3.67
CA VAL A 81 0.28 -7.91 -3.39
C VAL A 81 -0.03 -6.44 -3.08
N ALA A 82 0.82 -5.78 -2.30
CA ALA A 82 0.65 -4.37 -1.99
C ALA A 82 0.75 -3.49 -3.25
N LEU A 83 1.73 -3.76 -4.11
CA LEU A 83 1.96 -3.03 -5.35
C LEU A 83 0.80 -3.16 -6.34
N LEU A 84 0.12 -4.31 -6.38
CA LEU A 84 -0.95 -4.59 -7.34
C LEU A 84 -2.36 -4.30 -6.81
N GLY A 85 -2.54 -4.22 -5.49
CA GLY A 85 -3.85 -4.07 -4.87
C GLY A 85 -4.61 -2.80 -5.29
N LEU A 86 -3.98 -1.63 -5.23
CA LEU A 86 -4.61 -0.37 -5.61
C LEU A 86 -4.86 -0.23 -7.12
N PRO A 87 -3.91 -0.52 -8.03
CA PRO A 87 -4.15 -0.49 -9.46
C PRO A 87 -5.24 -1.46 -9.88
N GLY A 88 -5.29 -2.65 -9.27
CA GLY A 88 -6.35 -3.62 -9.46
C GLY A 88 -7.72 -3.08 -9.06
N ALA A 89 -7.82 -2.45 -7.88
CA ALA A 89 -9.06 -1.82 -7.43
C ALA A 89 -9.51 -0.67 -8.34
N LEU A 90 -8.58 0.18 -8.78
CA LEU A 90 -8.87 1.29 -9.69
C LEU A 90 -9.31 0.81 -11.07
N ALA A 91 -8.68 -0.24 -11.59
CA ALA A 91 -9.08 -0.87 -12.85
C ALA A 91 -10.46 -1.55 -12.72
N TYR A 92 -10.69 -2.27 -11.62
CA TYR A 92 -11.99 -2.89 -11.33
C TYR A 92 -13.09 -1.84 -11.21
N ASN A 93 -12.86 -0.71 -10.54
CA ASN A 93 -13.86 0.33 -10.37
C ASN A 93 -14.02 1.27 -11.59
N ARG A 94 -13.32 1.01 -12.70
CA ARG A 94 -13.39 1.88 -13.89
C ARG A 94 -14.80 1.85 -14.49
N GLY A 95 -15.40 3.04 -14.64
CA GLY A 95 -16.77 3.19 -15.12
C GLY A 95 -17.86 2.86 -14.08
N ARG A 96 -17.48 2.48 -12.85
CA ARG A 96 -18.40 2.32 -11.71
C ARG A 96 -18.43 3.62 -10.90
N GLY A 97 -19.55 3.83 -10.20
CA GLY A 97 -19.78 5.02 -9.38
C GLY A 97 -20.62 4.68 -8.15
N GLY A 98 -20.67 5.62 -7.20
CA GLY A 98 -21.58 5.52 -6.06
C GLY A 98 -20.97 4.86 -4.82
N ARG A 99 -21.83 4.36 -3.94
CA ARG A 99 -21.45 3.78 -2.64
C ARG A 99 -20.55 2.55 -2.76
N TRP A 100 -20.83 1.65 -3.71
CA TRP A 100 -20.07 0.41 -3.86
C TRP A 100 -18.62 0.66 -4.30
N GLU A 101 -18.40 1.64 -5.17
CA GLU A 101 -17.06 2.05 -5.57
C GLU A 101 -16.21 2.44 -4.34
N ALA A 102 -16.78 3.30 -3.48
CA ALA A 102 -16.12 3.76 -2.26
C ALA A 102 -15.85 2.63 -1.26
N LEU A 103 -16.80 1.70 -1.08
CA LEU A 103 -16.63 0.53 -0.21
C LEU A 103 -15.53 -0.40 -0.69
N ILE A 104 -15.39 -0.60 -2.00
CA ILE A 104 -14.31 -1.40 -2.57
C ILE A 104 -12.95 -0.75 -2.28
N PHE A 105 -12.82 0.56 -2.47
CA PHE A 105 -11.58 1.25 -2.14
C PHE A 105 -11.25 1.20 -0.65
N ALA A 106 -12.24 1.39 0.22
CA ALA A 106 -12.08 1.23 1.66
C ALA A 106 -11.62 -0.20 2.02
N ALA A 107 -12.27 -1.23 1.47
CA ALA A 107 -11.90 -2.63 1.71
C ALA A 107 -10.48 -2.95 1.23
N VAL A 108 -10.08 -2.44 0.06
CA VAL A 108 -8.70 -2.59 -0.44
C VAL A 108 -7.71 -1.86 0.46
N CYS A 109 -8.01 -0.64 0.93
CA CYS A 109 -7.13 0.07 1.86
C CYS A 109 -6.96 -0.70 3.19
N LEU A 110 -8.05 -1.27 3.72
CA LEU A 110 -8.01 -2.10 4.93
C LEU A 110 -7.18 -3.38 4.71
N PHE A 111 -7.40 -4.07 3.59
CA PHE A 111 -6.64 -5.25 3.23
C PHE A 111 -5.14 -4.93 3.11
N LEU A 112 -4.80 -3.85 2.40
CA LEU A 112 -3.41 -3.40 2.23
C LEU A 112 -2.77 -2.97 3.54
N LEU A 113 -3.52 -2.39 4.47
CA LEU A 113 -3.02 -2.10 5.80
C LEU A 113 -2.57 -3.39 6.52
N GLY A 114 -3.39 -4.44 6.45
CA GLY A 114 -3.03 -5.77 6.97
C GLY A 114 -1.79 -6.35 6.27
N VAL A 115 -1.71 -6.23 4.94
CA VAL A 115 -0.54 -6.68 4.16
C VAL A 115 0.74 -5.95 4.59
N VAL A 116 0.69 -4.63 4.77
CA VAL A 116 1.85 -3.82 5.20
C VAL A 116 2.31 -4.21 6.61
N ILE A 117 1.37 -4.47 7.54
CA ILE A 117 1.71 -4.92 8.90
C ILE A 117 2.38 -6.30 8.84
N ARG A 118 1.82 -7.25 8.07
CA ARG A 118 2.41 -8.58 7.93
C ARG A 118 3.77 -8.55 7.23
N ALA A 119 3.94 -7.68 6.23
CA ALA A 119 5.22 -7.49 5.55
C ALA A 119 6.33 -7.07 6.52
N PHE A 120 6.01 -6.23 7.50
CA PHE A 120 6.93 -5.82 8.57
C PHE A 120 7.33 -6.99 9.47
N GLU A 121 6.35 -7.75 9.96
CA GLU A 121 6.58 -8.88 10.85
C GLU A 121 7.42 -9.99 10.20
N THR A 122 7.29 -10.18 8.88
CA THR A 122 8.07 -11.17 8.13
C THR A 122 9.41 -10.67 7.59
N ALA A 123 9.68 -9.37 7.71
CA ALA A 123 10.95 -8.77 7.29
C ALA A 123 12.02 -8.80 8.39
N GLN A 124 11.61 -8.99 9.65
CA GLN A 124 12.47 -9.16 10.82
C GLN A 124 12.93 -10.61 10.96
#